data_AF-A0A7V1M3X0-F1
#
_entry.id   AF-A0A7V1M3X0-F1
#
_cell.length_a   1.000
_cell.length_b   1.000
_cell.length_c   1.000
_cell.angle_alpha   90.00
_cell.angle_beta   90.00
_cell.angle_gamma   90.00
#
_symmetry.space_group_name_H-M   'P 1'
#
loop_
_entity.id
_entity.type
_entity.pdbx_description
1 polymer ?
#
loop_
_entity_poly.entity_id
_entity_poly.type
_entity_poly.pdbx_seq_one_letter_code
_entity_poly.pdbx_strand_id
1 'polypeptide(L)' 'MALPKRRHSHARTAKRRTHYILNAATVVKIGRCPTNNPDCPGAHLSHTACPVCGYYKGRQAVLIKQKRRRER' A
#
# COMPACT_ATOMS: atom_id res chain seq x y z
N MET A 1 15.11 15.43 36.81
CA MET A 1 14.42 15.43 35.49
C MET A 1 14.61 16.78 34.84
N ALA A 2 15.07 16.86 33.60
CA ALA A 2 15.19 18.13 32.88
C ALA A 2 13.79 18.62 32.44
N LEU A 3 13.07 19.27 33.36
CA LEU A 3 11.81 19.94 33.04
C LEU A 3 12.08 21.14 32.13
N PRO A 4 11.26 21.36 31.09
CA PRO A 4 11.43 22.52 30.23
C PRO A 4 11.23 23.81 31.05
N LYS A 5 12.29 24.61 31.16
CA LYS A 5 12.26 25.89 31.89
C LYS A 5 11.23 26.88 31.35
N ARG A 6 10.88 26.78 30.06
CA ARG A 6 9.90 27.63 29.36
C ARG A 6 9.11 26.85 28.32
N ARG A 7 7.89 27.31 28.03
CA ARG A 7 7.04 26.79 26.95
C ARG A 7 7.72 27.00 25.58
N HIS A 8 7.66 26.00 24.72
CA HIS A 8 8.11 26.13 23.33
C HIS A 8 7.15 27.03 22.53
N SER A 9 7.72 27.91 21.69
CA SER A 9 6.92 28.74 20.80
C SER A 9 6.19 27.90 19.75
N HIS A 10 5.08 28.44 19.23
CA HIS A 10 4.33 27.83 18.13
C HIS A 10 5.22 27.63 16.89
N ALA A 11 6.05 28.63 16.55
CA ALA A 11 7.00 28.55 15.45
C ALA A 11 8.01 27.40 15.61
N ARG A 12 8.57 27.19 16.82
CA ARG A 12 9.50 26.08 17.08
C ARG A 12 8.83 24.73 16.89
N THR A 13 7.59 24.59 17.37
CA THR A 13 6.83 23.34 17.26
C THR A 13 6.44 23.05 15.81
N ALA A 14 6.00 24.06 15.06
CA ALA A 14 5.68 23.93 13.65
C ALA A 14 6.91 23.53 12.82
N LYS A 15 8.05 24.22 13.00
CA LYS A 15 9.32 23.89 12.35
C LYS A 15 9.80 22.47 12.69
N ARG A 16 9.59 21.99 13.92
CA ARG A 16 9.94 20.60 14.27
C ARG A 16 9.10 19.57 13.52
N ARG A 17 7.83 19.87 13.24
CA ARG A 17 6.88 18.95 12.59
C ARG A 17 6.98 18.93 11.06
N THR A 18 7.80 19.78 10.43
CA THR A 18 7.94 19.82 8.97
C THR A 18 8.46 18.51 8.38
N HIS A 19 9.24 17.76 9.16
CA HIS A 19 9.77 16.46 8.74
C HIS A 19 8.84 15.29 9.06
N TYR A 20 7.70 15.52 9.72
CA TYR A 20 6.72 14.47 10.04
C TYR A 20 5.78 14.24 8.85
N ILE A 21 6.36 13.93 7.70
CA ILE A 21 5.64 13.65 6.46
C ILE A 21 5.49 12.14 6.24
N LEU A 22 4.37 11.75 5.64
CA LEU A 22 4.13 10.37 5.21
C LEU A 22 4.68 10.20 3.79
N ASN A 23 5.41 9.10 3.57
CA ASN A 23 5.85 8.73 2.23
C ASN A 23 4.77 7.86 1.57
N ALA A 24 4.52 8.10 0.28
CA ALA A 24 3.61 7.25 -0.50
C ALA A 24 4.20 5.85 -0.69
N ALA A 25 3.35 4.83 -0.62
CA ALA A 25 3.77 3.46 -0.88
C ALA A 25 4.16 3.27 -2.36
N THR A 26 5.23 2.52 -2.61
CA THR A 26 5.65 2.18 -3.97
C THR A 26 4.69 1.14 -4.58
N VAL A 27 3.86 1.60 -5.51
CA VAL A 27 2.93 0.75 -6.27
C VAL A 27 3.48 0.49 -7.66
N VAL A 28 3.50 -0.77 -8.07
CA VAL A 28 3.89 -1.21 -9.41
C VAL A 28 2.63 -1.40 -10.24
N LYS A 29 2.53 -0.67 -11.36
CA LYS A 29 1.50 -0.92 -12.38
C LYS A 29 1.90 -2.18 -13.16
N ILE A 30 1.08 -3.23 -13.10
CA ILE A 30 1.26 -4.41 -13.94
C ILE A 30 0.18 -4.33 -15.01
N GLY A 31 0.61 -4.17 -16.27
CA GLY A 31 -0.28 -3.90 -17.41
C GLY A 31 -1.35 -4.94 -17.69
N ARG A 32 -1.28 -6.14 -17.07
CA ARG A 32 -2.35 -7.13 -16.95
C ARG A 32 -1.93 -8.18 -15.91
N CYS A 33 -2.83 -8.49 -14.98
CA CYS A 33 -2.73 -9.68 -14.13
C CYS A 33 -2.56 -10.92 -15.05
N PRO A 34 -1.59 -11.83 -14.83
CA PRO A 34 -1.34 -12.96 -15.74
C PRO A 34 -2.49 -13.97 -15.78
N THR A 35 -3.34 -13.97 -14.75
CA THR A 35 -4.63 -14.62 -14.75
C THR A 35 -5.67 -13.63 -15.25
N ASN A 36 -6.41 -13.98 -16.31
CA ASN A 36 -7.52 -13.23 -16.90
C ASN A 36 -8.70 -13.05 -15.91
N ASN A 37 -8.46 -12.37 -14.79
CA ASN A 37 -9.48 -12.00 -13.82
C ASN A 37 -9.86 -10.54 -14.05
N PRO A 38 -11.09 -10.25 -14.50
CA PRO A 38 -11.55 -8.88 -14.78
C PRO A 38 -11.50 -7.96 -13.56
N ASP A 39 -11.56 -8.53 -12.35
CA ASP A 39 -11.64 -7.80 -11.08
C ASP A 39 -10.26 -7.50 -10.46
N CYS A 40 -9.15 -7.81 -11.14
CA CYS A 40 -7.80 -7.53 -10.62
C CYS A 40 -7.43 -6.05 -10.82
N PRO A 41 -7.15 -5.28 -9.75
CA PRO A 41 -6.65 -3.92 -9.91
C PRO A 41 -5.29 -3.97 -10.58
N GLY A 42 -5.09 -3.23 -11.68
CA GLY A 42 -3.84 -3.21 -12.47
C GLY A 42 -2.62 -2.62 -11.76
N ALA A 43 -2.64 -2.56 -10.43
CA ALA A 43 -1.62 -1.99 -9.57
C ALA A 43 -1.52 -2.79 -8.25
N HIS A 44 -0.32 -3.23 -7.92
CA HIS A 44 -0.02 -3.95 -6.66
C HIS A 44 1.22 -3.39 -5.98
N LEU A 45 1.38 -3.66 -4.69
CA LEU A 45 2.59 -3.27 -3.98
C LEU A 45 3.80 -4.03 -4.55
N SER A 46 4.94 -3.34 -4.64
CA SER A 46 6.19 -3.98 -5.07
C SER A 46 6.50 -5.23 -4.23
N HIS A 47 6.97 -6.30 -4.87
CA HIS A 47 7.32 -7.59 -4.24
C HIS A 47 6.21 -8.34 -3.50
N THR A 48 4.94 -7.95 -3.66
CA THR A 48 3.81 -8.66 -3.05
C THR A 48 3.00 -9.44 -4.08
N ALA A 49 2.42 -10.56 -3.66
CA ALA A 49 1.41 -11.27 -4.45
C ALA A 49 0.11 -10.47 -4.50
N CYS A 50 -0.61 -10.57 -5.62
CA CYS A 50 -1.90 -9.89 -5.75
C CYS A 50 -2.89 -10.42 -4.69
N PRO A 51 -3.53 -9.56 -3.87
CA PRO A 51 -4.48 -10.00 -2.85
C PRO A 51 -5.79 -10.55 -3.45
N VAL A 52 -6.06 -10.28 -4.72
CA VAL A 52 -7.29 -10.72 -5.41
C VAL A 52 -7.10 -12.10 -6.05
N CYS A 53 -5.99 -12.33 -6.77
CA CYS A 53 -5.78 -13.59 -7.48
C CYS A 53 -4.73 -14.52 -6.85
N GLY A 54 -3.88 -14.02 -5.94
CA GLY A 54 -2.84 -14.82 -5.28
C GLY A 54 -1.62 -15.10 -6.16
N TYR A 55 -1.52 -14.49 -7.34
CA TYR A 55 -0.40 -14.67 -8.26
C TYR A 55 0.68 -13.59 -8.07
N TYR A 56 1.94 -13.98 -8.23
CA TYR A 56 3.12 -13.11 -8.30
C TYR A 56 4.03 -13.59 -9.43
N LYS A 57 4.39 -12.69 -10.36
CA LYS A 57 5.26 -12.99 -11.51
C LYS A 57 4.87 -14.28 -12.28
N GLY A 58 3.57 -14.46 -12.51
CA GLY A 58 3.04 -15.61 -13.28
C GLY A 58 2.96 -16.93 -12.50
N ARG A 59 3.37 -16.97 -11.24
CA ARG A 59 3.24 -18.15 -10.37
C ARG A 59 2.17 -17.93 -9.31
N GLN A 60 1.46 -18.99 -8.96
CA GLN A 60 0.51 -18.97 -7.84
C GLN A 60 1.31 -19.00 -6.53
N ALA A 61 1.34 -17.87 -5.82
CA ALA A 61 2.04 -17.74 -4.54
C ALA A 61 1.12 -18.01 -3.35
N VAL A 62 -0.18 -17.69 -3.50
CA VAL A 62 -1.20 -17.88 -2.45
C VAL A 62 -2.43 -18.57 -3.06
N LEU A 63 -2.92 -19.61 -2.39
CA LEU A 63 -4.17 -20.28 -2.75
C LEU A 63 -5.37 -19.45 -2.27
N ILE A 64 -5.90 -18.59 -3.15
CA ILE A 64 -7.10 -17.78 -2.87
C ILE A 64 -8.27 -18.37 -3.64
N LYS A 65 -9.40 -18.65 -2.96
CA LYS A 65 -10.66 -19.04 -3.63
C LYS A 65 -11.23 -17.84 -4.39
N GLN A 66 -11.17 -17.91 -5.71
CA GLN A 66 -11.77 -16.92 -6.61
C GLN A 66 -13.31 -16.92 -6.47
N LYS A 67 -13.93 -15.75 -6.26
CA LYS A 67 -15.38 -15.60 -6.16
C LYS A 67 -15.95 -15.31 -7.56
N ARG A 68 -16.45 -16.32 -8.29
CA ARG A 68 -17.08 -16.10 -9.61
C ARG A 68 -18.41 -15.37 -9.44
N ARG A 69 -18.59 -14.26 -10.15
CA ARG A 69 -19.86 -13.52 -10.22
C ARG A 69 -20.94 -14.42 -10.84
N ARG A 70 -22.05 -14.66 -10.14
CA ARG A 70 -23.24 -15.28 -10.73
C ARG A 70 -23.83 -14.29 -11.75
N GLU A 71 -24.02 -14.74 -12.98
CA GLU A 71 -24.78 -14.02 -14.00
C GLU A 71 -26.26 -14.01 -13.59
N ARG A 72 -26.94 -12.87 -13.75
CA ARG A 72 -28.38 -12.71 -13.56
C ARG A 72 -29.07 -12.79 -14.90
#